data_AF-A0A7X7S4X7-F1
#
_entry.id   AF-A0A7X7S4X7-F1
#
_cell.length_a   1.000
_cell.length_b   1.000
_cell.length_c   1.000
_cell.angle_alpha   90.00
_cell.angle_beta   90.00
_cell.angle_gamma   90.00
#
_symmetry.space_group_name_H-M   'P 1'
#
loop_
_entity.id
_entity.type
_entity.pdbx_description
1 polymer ?
#
loop_
_entity_poly.entity_id
_entity_poly.type
_entity_poly.pdbx_seq_one_letter_code
_entity_poly.pdbx_strand_id
1 'polypeptide(L)'
;MPGPQRASRHPRRRDRRGRGPRGPLAWPPVPVMTSRSARFDDVVLDAVQLIEQRLGRELTGLEVAVEDVPPTDPAPWESGIALGRLFPAEGALPARVVVYRRPVES
;
A
#
# COMPACT_ATOMS: atom_id res chain seq x y z
N MET A 1 8.10 27.11 -2.11
CA MET A 1 6.79 26.63 -2.60
C MET A 1 6.95 26.12 -4.03
N PRO A 2 6.84 24.80 -4.29
CA PRO A 2 6.81 24.25 -5.65
C PRO A 2 5.38 24.37 -6.24
N GLY A 3 5.25 24.66 -7.53
CA GLY A 3 3.95 24.81 -8.22
C GLY A 3 3.40 23.50 -8.81
N PRO A 4 2.23 23.51 -9.49
CA PRO A 4 1.86 22.46 -10.40
C PRO A 4 2.10 22.89 -11.85
N GLN A 5 3.03 22.17 -12.49
CA GLN A 5 3.26 22.19 -13.92
C GLN A 5 1.99 21.70 -14.64
N ARG A 6 1.49 22.48 -15.60
CA ARG A 6 0.44 22.03 -16.52
C ARG A 6 0.97 20.86 -17.33
N ALA A 7 0.49 19.65 -17.05
CA ALA A 7 0.74 18.49 -17.91
C ALA A 7 0.20 18.79 -19.31
N SER A 8 1.12 18.88 -20.27
CA SER A 8 0.82 18.96 -21.69
C SER A 8 -0.01 17.74 -22.08
N ARG A 9 -1.29 17.95 -22.44
CA ARG A 9 -2.08 16.93 -23.12
C ARG A 9 -1.47 16.71 -24.50
N HIS A 10 -0.57 15.73 -24.62
CA HIS A 10 -0.11 15.30 -25.93
C HIS A 10 -1.32 14.88 -26.77
N PRO A 11 -1.49 15.44 -27.98
CA PRO A 11 -2.58 15.03 -28.85
C PRO A 11 -2.37 13.56 -29.21
N ARG A 12 -3.34 12.71 -28.87
CA ARG A 12 -3.39 11.32 -29.32
C ARG A 12 -3.35 11.33 -30.84
N ARG A 13 -2.19 11.03 -31.41
CA ARG A 13 -1.96 10.99 -32.85
C ARG A 13 -2.82 9.85 -33.41
N ARG A 14 -3.97 10.23 -33.98
CA ARG A 14 -4.89 9.29 -34.63
C ARG A 14 -4.17 8.71 -35.84
N ASP A 15 -3.84 7.43 -35.79
CA ASP A 15 -3.14 6.76 -36.89
C ASP A 15 -4.08 6.61 -38.09
N ARG A 16 -3.92 7.49 -39.07
CA ARG A 16 -4.69 7.48 -40.32
C ARG A 16 -4.12 6.51 -41.36
N ARG A 17 -2.95 5.92 -41.14
CA ARG A 17 -2.23 5.11 -42.15
C ARG A 17 -2.23 3.61 -41.86
N GLY A 18 -3.09 3.14 -40.95
CA GLY A 18 -3.30 1.71 -40.72
C GLY A 18 -2.05 0.97 -40.22
N ARG A 19 -1.18 1.66 -39.46
CA ARG A 19 0.01 1.09 -38.81
C ARG A 19 -0.18 0.95 -37.30
N GLY A 20 -1.43 0.90 -36.84
CA GLY A 20 -1.78 0.67 -35.45
C GLY A 20 -1.29 -0.71 -35.00
N PRO A 21 -1.15 -0.93 -33.68
CA PRO A 21 -0.58 -2.14 -33.12
C PRO A 21 -1.25 -3.39 -33.72
N ARG A 22 -0.47 -4.20 -34.45
CA ARG A 22 -0.95 -5.39 -35.17
C ARG A 22 -0.77 -6.64 -34.32
N GLY A 23 -1.56 -6.71 -33.25
CA GLY A 23 -1.55 -7.85 -32.34
C GLY A 23 -1.77 -7.40 -30.90
N PRO A 24 -2.10 -8.34 -30.00
CA PRO A 24 -2.22 -8.04 -28.59
C PRO A 24 -0.89 -7.52 -28.05
N LEU A 25 -0.93 -6.37 -27.35
CA LEU A 25 0.27 -5.75 -26.75
C LEU A 25 0.89 -6.63 -25.65
N ALA A 26 0.11 -7.54 -25.06
CA ALA A 26 0.59 -8.64 -24.24
C ALA A 26 -0.45 -9.78 -24.23
N TRP A 27 0.03 -11.02 -24.31
CA TRP A 27 -0.70 -12.28 -24.06
C TRP A 27 0.33 -13.24 -23.44
N PRO A 28 0.16 -13.83 -22.23
CA PRO A 28 -0.93 -13.79 -21.26
C PRO A 28 -1.06 -12.43 -20.52
N PRO A 29 -2.03 -12.22 -19.60
CA PRO A 29 -2.06 -11.02 -18.78
C PRO A 29 -0.77 -10.92 -17.97
N VAL A 30 0.17 -10.10 -18.43
CA VAL A 30 1.27 -9.66 -17.60
C VAL A 30 0.66 -8.88 -16.44
N PRO A 31 1.16 -9.03 -15.20
CA PRO A 31 0.69 -8.22 -14.09
C PRO A 31 0.69 -6.76 -14.52
N VAL A 32 -0.50 -6.18 -14.64
CA VAL A 32 -0.67 -4.75 -14.90
C VAL A 32 0.18 -4.07 -13.85
N MET A 33 1.20 -3.31 -14.27
CA MET A 33 2.24 -2.68 -13.44
C MET A 33 1.74 -2.39 -12.02
N THR A 34 1.88 -3.37 -11.11
CA THR A 34 1.36 -3.20 -9.75
C THR A 34 2.30 -2.24 -9.04
N SER A 35 1.75 -1.27 -8.33
CA SER A 35 2.59 -0.33 -7.58
C SER A 35 3.30 -1.11 -6.46
N ARG A 36 4.47 -0.63 -6.03
CA ARG A 36 5.14 -1.20 -4.83
C ARG A 36 4.21 -1.23 -3.63
N SER A 37 3.42 -0.15 -3.46
CA SER A 37 2.34 -0.03 -2.49
C SER A 37 1.37 -1.21 -2.53
N ALA A 38 0.80 -1.51 -3.71
CA ALA A 38 -0.17 -2.61 -3.84
C ALA A 38 0.45 -3.97 -3.51
N ARG A 39 1.70 -4.20 -3.94
CA ARG A 39 2.43 -5.43 -3.58
C ARG A 39 2.66 -5.56 -2.08
N PHE A 40 2.92 -4.45 -1.39
CA PHE A 40 3.07 -4.45 0.05
C PHE A 40 1.75 -4.77 0.74
N ASP A 41 0.65 -4.17 0.29
CA ASP A 41 -0.69 -4.42 0.82
C ASP A 41 -1.05 -5.91 0.70
N ASP A 42 -0.72 -6.56 -0.43
CA ASP A 42 -0.90 -7.99 -0.63
C ASP A 42 -0.11 -8.82 0.41
N VAL A 43 1.16 -8.47 0.66
CA VAL A 43 1.99 -9.18 1.66
C VAL A 43 1.46 -8.98 3.08
N VAL A 44 0.97 -7.78 3.41
CA VAL A 44 0.35 -7.53 4.72
C VAL A 44 -0.92 -8.36 4.87
N LEU A 45 -1.75 -8.44 3.83
CA LEU A 45 -2.96 -9.26 3.84
C LEU A 45 -2.64 -10.74 4.08
N ASP A 46 -1.64 -11.28 3.37
CA ASP A 46 -1.17 -12.66 3.55
C ASP A 46 -0.68 -12.92 4.98
N ALA A 47 0.05 -11.95 5.55
CA ALA A 47 0.53 -12.04 6.93
C ALA A 47 -0.63 -12.02 7.94
N VAL A 48 -1.61 -11.14 7.76
CA VAL A 48 -2.80 -11.08 8.64
C VAL A 48 -3.57 -12.39 8.58
N GLN A 49 -3.81 -12.94 7.38
CA GLN A 49 -4.49 -14.23 7.23
C GLN A 49 -3.76 -15.36 7.96
N LEU A 50 -2.43 -15.38 7.91
CA LEU A 50 -1.63 -16.37 8.64
C LEU A 50 -1.78 -16.23 10.16
N ILE A 51 -1.82 -14.99 10.66
CA ILE A 51 -1.99 -14.71 12.09
C ILE A 51 -3.41 -15.08 12.54
N GLU A 52 -4.44 -14.72 11.77
CA GLU A 52 -5.84 -15.09 12.03
C GLU A 52 -6.04 -16.61 12.10
N GLN A 53 -5.41 -17.36 11.20
CA GLN A 53 -5.44 -18.83 11.24
C GLN A 53 -4.87 -19.41 12.56
N ARG A 54 -3.89 -18.73 13.16
CA ARG A 54 -3.21 -19.19 14.38
C ARG A 54 -3.86 -18.69 15.67
N LEU A 55 -4.39 -17.47 15.66
CA LEU A 55 -4.81 -16.73 16.86
C LEU A 55 -6.28 -16.26 16.79
N GLY A 56 -7.07 -16.74 15.84
CA GLY A 56 -8.33 -16.12 15.40
C GLY A 56 -9.36 -15.72 16.47
N ARG A 57 -9.41 -16.37 17.65
CA ARG A 57 -10.29 -15.91 18.74
C ARG A 57 -9.76 -14.67 19.44
N GLU A 58 -8.45 -14.56 19.64
CA GLU A 58 -7.80 -13.46 20.35
C GLU A 58 -7.72 -12.17 19.51
N LEU A 59 -7.81 -12.29 18.18
CA LEU A 59 -7.81 -11.15 17.26
C LEU A 59 -9.20 -10.60 16.96
N THR A 60 -10.25 -11.13 17.60
CA THR A 60 -11.63 -10.69 17.33
C THR A 60 -11.77 -9.20 17.65
N GLY A 61 -12.03 -8.39 16.62
CA GLY A 61 -12.16 -6.93 16.77
C GLY A 61 -10.84 -6.15 16.69
N LEU A 62 -9.73 -6.80 16.29
CA LEU A 62 -8.50 -6.10 15.92
C LEU A 62 -8.58 -5.64 14.46
N GLU A 63 -8.29 -4.36 14.22
CA GLU A 63 -8.15 -3.81 12.87
C GLU A 63 -6.67 -3.74 12.47
N VAL A 64 -6.37 -4.06 11.20
CA VAL A 64 -5.03 -3.89 10.64
C VAL A 64 -5.07 -2.85 9.53
N ALA A 65 -4.19 -1.86 9.62
CA ALA A 65 -4.08 -0.77 8.66
C ALA A 65 -2.64 -0.62 8.15
N VAL A 66 -2.49 -0.11 6.94
CA VAL A 66 -1.19 0.21 6.34
C VAL A 66 -1.09 1.72 6.17
N GLU A 67 0.01 2.30 6.66
CA GLU A 67 0.35 3.70 6.44
C GLU A 67 1.73 3.80 5.77
N ASP A 68 1.94 4.84 4.96
CA ASP A 68 3.20 4.98 4.21
C ASP A 68 4.39 5.32 5.12
N VAL A 69 4.19 6.26 6.04
CA VAL A 69 5.17 6.73 7.02
C VAL A 69 4.45 7.07 8.32
N PRO A 70 5.12 6.95 9.48
CA PRO A 70 4.59 7.48 10.73
C PRO A 70 4.27 8.98 10.59
N PRO A 71 3.13 9.47 11.11
CA PRO A 71 2.77 10.89 11.05
C PRO A 71 3.69 11.79 11.90
N THR A 72 4.42 11.20 12.85
CA THR A 72 5.35 11.89 13.75
C THR A 72 6.63 11.08 13.85
N ASP A 73 7.76 11.75 14.09
CA ASP A 73 9.01 11.09 14.49
C ASP A 73 8.76 10.12 15.67
N PRO A 74 9.54 9.03 15.77
CA PRO A 74 9.39 8.05 16.83
C PRO A 74 9.35 8.75 18.18
N ALA A 75 8.47 8.27 19.05
CA ALA A 75 8.35 8.84 20.38
C ALA A 75 9.72 8.76 21.10
N PRO A 76 10.05 9.67 22.03
CA PRO A 76 11.38 9.70 22.66
C PRO A 76 11.83 8.39 23.33
N TRP A 77 10.88 7.49 23.60
CA TRP A 77 11.10 6.17 24.19
C TRP A 77 11.10 5.02 23.16
N GLU A 78 10.81 5.28 21.89
CA GLU A 78 10.88 4.30 20.80
C GLU A 78 12.33 4.23 20.29
N SER A 79 12.99 3.08 20.50
CA SER A 79 14.34 2.85 19.99
C SER A 79 14.30 2.45 18.51
N GLY A 80 14.51 3.42 17.62
CA GLY A 80 14.63 3.20 16.18
C GLY A 80 13.42 3.67 15.35
N ILE A 81 13.41 3.32 14.06
CA ILE A 81 12.31 3.68 13.16
C ILE A 81 11.11 2.77 13.46
N ALA A 82 9.95 3.37 13.75
CA ALA A 82 8.72 2.61 13.95
C ALA A 82 8.35 1.85 12.66
N LEU A 83 8.38 0.51 12.73
CA LEU A 83 7.89 -0.37 11.65
C LEU A 83 6.37 -0.58 11.72
N GLY A 84 5.79 -0.40 12.91
CA GLY A 84 4.37 -0.41 13.15
C GLY A 84 4.03 0.09 14.54
N ARG A 85 2.75 0.34 14.80
CA ARG A 85 2.24 0.81 16.10
C ARG A 85 0.93 0.12 16.46
N LEU A 86 0.81 -0.28 17.73
CA LEU A 86 -0.44 -0.76 18.31
C LEU A 86 -1.16 0.39 18.99
N PHE A 87 -2.42 0.58 18.61
CA PHE A 87 -3.38 1.43 19.29
C PHE A 87 -4.35 0.52 20.05
N PRO A 88 -4.38 0.59 21.39
CA PRO A 88 -5.33 -0.21 22.17
C PRO A 88 -6.77 0.25 21.88
N ALA A 89 -7.73 -0.60 22.18
CA ALA A 89 -9.14 -0.22 22.08
C ALA A 89 -9.45 0.90 23.07
N GLU A 90 -10.08 1.98 22.58
CA GLU A 90 -10.42 3.16 23.38
C GLU A 90 -11.91 3.50 23.20
N GLY A 91 -12.71 3.23 24.23
CA GLY A 91 -14.15 3.47 24.21
C GLY A 91 -14.85 2.64 23.13
N ALA A 92 -15.36 3.31 22.10
CA ALA A 92 -16.02 2.69 20.95
C ALA A 92 -15.05 2.32 19.81
N LEU A 93 -13.77 2.68 19.92
CA LEU A 93 -12.77 2.40 18.90
C LEU A 93 -12.17 1.00 19.11
N PRO A 94 -12.16 0.13 18.09
CA PRO A 94 -11.49 -1.15 18.17
C PRO A 94 -9.97 -0.99 18.32
N ALA A 95 -9.31 -2.02 18.83
CA ALA A 95 -7.85 -2.06 18.82
C ALA A 95 -7.36 -2.06 17.36
N ARG A 96 -6.29 -1.34 17.07
CA ARG A 96 -5.76 -1.21 15.71
C ARG A 96 -4.24 -1.37 15.68
N VAL A 97 -3.74 -2.17 14.76
CA VAL A 97 -2.32 -2.26 14.43
C VAL A 97 -2.08 -1.56 13.10
N VAL A 98 -1.16 -0.60 13.09
CA VAL A 98 -0.71 0.11 11.89
C VAL A 98 0.66 -0.40 11.49
N VAL A 99 0.85 -0.77 10.23
CA VAL A 99 2.15 -1.16 9.65
C VAL A 99 2.64 -0.03 8.73
N TYR A 100 3.89 0.39 8.91
CA TYR A 100 4.49 1.47 8.13
C TYR A 100 5.27 0.94 6.93
N ARG A 101 4.82 1.25 5.71
CA ARG A 101 5.41 0.69 4.48
C ARG A 101 6.85 1.13 4.24
N ARG A 102 7.14 2.44 4.30
CA ARG A 102 8.47 2.95 3.95
C ARG A 102 9.58 2.39 4.83
N PRO A 103 9.44 2.33 6.18
CA PRO A 103 10.42 1.67 7.04
C PRO A 103 10.62 0.19 6.75
N VAL A 104 9.56 -0.53 6.34
CA VAL A 104 9.63 -1.98 6.08
C VAL A 104 10.22 -2.29 4.69
N GLU A 105 10.02 -1.41 3.70
CA GLU A 105 10.59 -1.54 2.36
C GLU A 105 12.03 -1.00 2.24
N SER A 106 12.61 -0.43 3.32
CA SER A 106 13.94 0.19 3.33
C SER A 106 15.10 -0.80 3.19
#